data_AF-K2F3M1-F1
#
_entry.id   AF-K2F3M1-F1
#
_cell.length_a   1.000
_cell.length_b   1.000
_cell.length_c   1.000
_cell.angle_alpha   90.00
_cell.angle_beta   90.00
_cell.angle_gamma   90.00
#
_symmetry.space_group_name_H-M   'P 1'
#
loop_
_entity.id
_entity.type
_entity.pdbx_description
1 polymer ?
#
loop_
_entity_poly.entity_id
_entity_poly.type
_entity_poly.pdbx_seq_one_letter_code
_entity_poly.pdbx_strand_id
1 'polypeptide(L)'
;MRKQTFKNIFFVLTVILILLPFLTTFSEQLTGLIQKTPLYLLIQAYIVPYEVRIVGLIMSLLRIPVEVGTSSLSVAGQPLRVTWNCLGWQSLLFLLVSLSAGLQGSFKLSSKLEVVTIGILGTFWVNILRIVFISILGGYFPSVFAVVFHDYFATLVTAVWLFIFWWFSFSFVLEERDAD
;
A
#
# COMPACT_ATOMS: atom_id res chain seq x y z
N MET A 1 14.60 -10.31 -27.19
CA MET A 1 13.69 -9.55 -26.29
C MET A 1 13.49 -10.22 -24.92
N ARG A 2 13.00 -11.47 -24.80
CA ARG A 2 12.68 -12.12 -23.50
C ARG A 2 13.78 -12.11 -22.43
N LYS A 3 15.06 -12.27 -22.82
CA LYS A 3 16.21 -12.22 -21.88
C LYS A 3 16.49 -10.81 -21.33
N GLN A 4 16.21 -9.76 -22.10
CA GLN A 4 16.47 -8.37 -21.67
C GLN A 4 15.39 -7.90 -20.70
N THR A 5 14.13 -8.22 -20.98
CA THR A 5 13.00 -7.96 -20.07
C THR A 5 13.20 -8.66 -18.73
N PHE A 6 13.65 -9.93 -18.74
CA PHE A 6 13.95 -10.67 -17.52
C PHE A 6 15.09 -10.02 -16.72
N LYS A 7 16.17 -9.59 -17.38
CA LYS A 7 17.27 -8.87 -16.73
C LYS A 7 16.80 -7.56 -16.09
N ASN A 8 15.96 -6.79 -16.77
CA ASN A 8 15.46 -5.52 -16.25
C ASN A 8 14.55 -5.72 -15.04
N ILE A 9 13.63 -6.69 -15.09
CA ILE A 9 12.77 -7.04 -13.96
C ILE A 9 13.62 -7.51 -12.77
N PHE A 10 14.62 -8.37 -13.03
CA PHE A 10 15.51 -8.87 -12.00
C PHE A 10 16.37 -7.77 -11.37
N PHE A 11 16.87 -6.82 -12.18
CA PHE A 11 17.62 -5.67 -11.71
C PHE A 11 16.77 -4.76 -10.81
N VAL A 12 15.55 -4.42 -11.25
CA VAL A 12 14.61 -3.62 -10.46
C VAL A 12 14.26 -4.32 -9.14
N LEU A 13 13.94 -5.61 -9.18
CA LEU A 13 13.71 -6.42 -7.98
C LEU A 13 14.91 -6.39 -7.03
N THR A 14 16.13 -6.52 -7.56
CA THR A 14 17.36 -6.50 -6.76
C THR A 14 17.55 -5.15 -6.08
N VAL A 15 17.35 -4.04 -6.80
CA VAL A 15 17.44 -2.69 -6.22
C VAL A 15 16.38 -2.49 -5.13
N ILE A 16 15.13 -2.92 -5.36
CA ILE A 16 14.06 -2.84 -4.36
C ILE A 16 14.42 -3.66 -3.11
N LEU A 17 14.95 -4.88 -3.28
CA LEU A 17 15.37 -5.74 -2.16
C LEU A 17 16.52 -5.14 -1.35
N ILE A 18 17.46 -4.44 -1.99
CA ILE A 18 18.56 -3.76 -1.30
C ILE A 18 18.05 -2.54 -0.52
N LEU A 19 17.09 -1.79 -1.08
CA LEU A 19 16.54 -0.59 -0.44
C LEU A 19 15.48 -0.89 0.62
N LEU A 20 14.87 -2.07 0.59
CA LEU A 20 13.83 -2.53 1.51
C LEU A 20 14.13 -2.27 2.99
N PRO A 21 15.29 -2.72 3.57
CA PRO A 21 15.59 -2.49 4.98
C PRO A 21 15.66 -1.00 5.34
N PHE A 22 16.19 -0.16 4.45
CA PHE A 22 16.26 1.28 4.68
C PHE A 22 14.87 1.92 4.65
N LEU A 23 14.03 1.52 3.69
CA LEU A 23 12.65 2.00 3.57
C LEU A 23 11.79 1.58 4.77
N THR A 24 11.97 0.37 5.28
CA THR A 24 11.26 -0.11 6.48
C THR A 24 11.73 0.62 7.74
N THR A 25 13.04 0.85 7.89
CA THR A 25 13.56 1.60 9.04
C THR A 25 13.07 3.05 9.04
N PHE A 26 13.05 3.70 7.88
CA PHE A 26 12.48 5.05 7.76
C PHE A 26 10.97 5.06 8.10
N SER A 27 10.22 4.03 7.67
CA SER A 27 8.79 3.97 7.97
C SER A 27 8.49 3.77 9.45
N GLU A 28 9.26 2.95 10.17
CA GLU A 28 9.11 2.76 11.61
C GLU A 28 9.36 4.06 12.38
N GLN A 29 10.40 4.81 12.01
CA GLN A 29 10.73 6.11 12.62
C GLN A 29 9.60 7.11 12.40
N LEU A 30 9.09 7.16 11.18
CA LEU A 30 8.01 8.06 10.79
C LEU A 30 6.69 7.68 11.49
N THR A 31 6.43 6.38 11.64
CA THR A 31 5.31 5.85 12.43
C THR A 31 5.41 6.30 13.89
N GLY A 32 6.59 6.15 14.51
CA GLY A 32 6.82 6.57 15.89
C GLY A 32 6.67 8.08 16.11
N LEU A 33 6.94 8.89 15.09
CA LEU A 33 6.70 10.34 15.14
C LEU A 33 5.20 10.67 15.07
N ILE A 34 4.46 10.02 14.16
CA ILE A 34 3.04 10.27 13.95
C ILE A 34 2.19 9.77 15.12
N GLN A 35 2.56 8.64 15.74
CA GLN A 35 1.86 8.11 16.91
C GLN A 35 1.82 9.08 18.10
N LYS A 36 2.73 10.06 18.14
CA LYS A 36 2.73 11.12 19.17
C LYS A 36 1.72 12.23 18.89
N THR A 37 1.10 12.25 17.70
CA THR A 37 0.15 13.28 17.30
C THR A 37 -1.29 12.86 17.60
N PRO A 38 -2.19 13.80 17.93
CA PRO A 38 -3.61 13.47 18.18
C PRO A 38 -4.33 12.95 16.93
N LEU A 39 -3.76 13.18 15.75
CA LEU A 39 -4.22 12.64 14.47
C LEU A 39 -4.27 11.11 14.47
N TYR A 40 -3.34 10.47 15.19
CA TYR A 40 -3.32 9.02 15.40
C TYR A 40 -4.60 8.52 16.07
N LEU A 41 -5.09 9.20 17.11
CA LEU A 41 -6.31 8.75 17.79
C LEU A 41 -7.55 8.93 16.93
N LEU A 42 -7.60 10.01 16.14
CA LEU A 42 -8.76 10.34 15.31
C LEU A 42 -8.92 9.38 14.12
N ILE A 43 -7.83 9.12 13.40
CA ILE A 43 -7.86 8.15 12.30
C ILE A 43 -8.08 6.72 12.87
N GLN A 44 -7.61 6.40 14.07
CA GLN A 44 -7.84 5.08 14.70
C GLN A 44 -9.30 4.87 15.05
N ALA A 45 -9.95 5.90 15.57
CA ALA A 45 -11.34 5.83 15.98
C ALA A 45 -12.31 5.84 14.79
N TYR A 46 -11.95 6.52 13.69
CA TYR A 46 -12.88 6.73 12.58
C TYR A 46 -12.57 5.88 11.35
N ILE A 47 -11.33 5.82 10.87
CA ILE A 47 -10.97 5.18 9.60
C ILE A 47 -10.76 3.67 9.75
N VAL A 48 -10.06 3.23 10.80
CA VAL A 48 -9.75 1.80 11.03
C VAL A 48 -11.02 0.92 11.05
N PRO A 49 -12.12 1.30 11.73
CA PRO A 49 -13.33 0.47 11.71
C PRO A 49 -13.95 0.30 10.32
N TYR A 50 -13.85 1.30 9.45
CA TYR A 50 -14.34 1.17 8.07
C TYR A 50 -13.48 0.21 7.27
N GLU A 51 -12.15 0.32 7.35
CA GLU A 51 -11.25 -0.60 6.65
C GLU A 51 -11.44 -2.05 7.12
N VAL A 52 -11.53 -2.25 8.42
CA VAL A 52 -11.78 -3.57 9.04
C VAL A 52 -13.09 -4.18 8.53
N ARG A 53 -14.14 -3.38 8.37
CA ARG A 53 -15.43 -3.85 7.79
C ARG A 53 -15.32 -4.20 6.32
N ILE A 54 -14.61 -3.40 5.52
CA ILE A 54 -14.40 -3.67 4.09
C ILE A 54 -13.62 -4.98 3.92
N VAL A 55 -12.54 -5.14 4.68
CA VAL A 55 -11.73 -6.36 4.69
C VAL A 55 -12.60 -7.56 5.09
N GLY A 56 -13.39 -7.44 6.16
CA GLY A 56 -14.32 -8.48 6.60
C GLY A 56 -15.33 -8.87 5.52
N LEU A 57 -15.86 -7.90 4.77
CA LEU A 57 -16.77 -8.13 3.65
C LEU A 57 -16.09 -8.85 2.47
N ILE A 58 -14.85 -8.49 2.15
CA ILE A 58 -14.09 -9.19 1.11
C ILE A 58 -13.81 -10.63 1.53
N MET A 59 -13.43 -10.85 2.79
CA MET A 59 -13.18 -12.19 3.31
C MET A 59 -14.44 -13.06 3.34
N SER A 60 -15.60 -12.48 3.67
CA SER A 60 -16.87 -13.21 3.64
C SER A 60 -17.29 -13.59 2.22
N LEU A 61 -17.03 -12.73 1.22
CA LEU A 61 -17.21 -13.05 -0.20
C LEU A 61 -16.31 -14.23 -0.64
N LEU A 62 -15.11 -14.32 -0.09
CA LEU A 62 -14.18 -15.43 -0.30
C LEU A 62 -14.51 -16.69 0.51
N ARG A 63 -15.62 -16.70 1.26
CA ARG A 63 -16.06 -17.79 2.15
C ARG A 63 -15.04 -18.12 3.25
N ILE A 64 -14.27 -17.13 3.68
CA ILE A 64 -13.32 -17.27 4.79
C ILE A 64 -14.02 -16.84 6.08
N PRO A 65 -14.07 -17.70 7.11
CA PRO A 65 -14.69 -17.35 8.39
C PRO A 65 -13.87 -16.24 9.07
N VAL A 66 -14.51 -15.07 9.24
CA VAL A 66 -13.91 -13.90 9.88
C VAL A 66 -14.90 -13.27 10.86
N GLU A 67 -14.41 -12.91 12.04
CA GLU A 67 -15.16 -12.07 12.98
C GLU A 67 -14.60 -10.65 12.96
N VAL A 68 -15.48 -9.67 12.83
CA VAL A 68 -15.11 -8.27 12.64
C VAL A 68 -15.32 -7.50 13.94
N GLY A 69 -14.24 -7.05 14.55
CA GLY A 69 -14.26 -6.14 15.70
C GLY A 69 -14.20 -4.66 15.29
N THR A 70 -13.99 -3.76 16.26
CA THR A 70 -13.85 -2.32 16.00
C THR A 70 -12.49 -1.94 15.41
N SER A 71 -11.42 -2.64 15.81
CA SER A 71 -10.04 -2.42 15.33
C SER A 71 -9.25 -3.72 15.16
N SER A 72 -9.95 -4.85 15.14
CA SER A 72 -9.38 -6.19 15.06
C SER A 72 -10.25 -7.09 14.19
N LEU A 73 -9.62 -8.10 13.62
CA LEU A 73 -10.24 -9.17 12.84
C LEU A 73 -9.87 -10.49 13.51
N SER A 74 -10.80 -11.42 13.66
CA SER A 74 -10.49 -12.80 14.05
C SER A 74 -10.58 -13.68 12.82
N VAL A 75 -9.47 -14.29 12.41
CA VAL A 75 -9.43 -15.17 11.23
C VAL A 75 -9.00 -16.54 11.69
N ALA A 76 -9.81 -17.57 11.42
CA ALA A 76 -9.57 -18.93 11.89
C ALA A 76 -9.33 -19.02 13.42
N GLY A 77 -9.99 -18.15 14.20
CA GLY A 77 -9.85 -18.09 15.66
C GLY A 77 -8.61 -17.34 16.17
N GLN A 78 -7.79 -16.78 15.28
CA GLN A 78 -6.64 -15.96 15.66
C GLN A 78 -6.98 -14.46 15.64
N PRO A 79 -6.82 -13.75 16.77
CA PRO A 79 -7.06 -12.31 16.82
C PRO A 79 -5.92 -11.55 16.14
N LEU A 80 -6.26 -10.81 15.10
CA LEU A 80 -5.37 -9.94 14.35
C LEU A 80 -5.76 -8.49 14.60
N ARG A 81 -4.83 -7.71 15.14
CA ARG A 81 -5.05 -6.28 15.37
C ARG A 81 -4.62 -5.50 14.13
N VAL A 82 -5.51 -4.66 13.60
CA VAL A 82 -5.15 -3.73 12.52
C VAL A 82 -4.39 -2.56 13.14
N THR A 83 -3.10 -2.46 12.83
CA THR A 83 -2.23 -1.39 13.32
C THR A 83 -2.10 -0.27 12.30
N TRP A 84 -1.46 0.84 12.68
CA TRP A 84 -1.26 1.99 11.79
C TRP A 84 -0.55 1.62 10.50
N ASN A 85 0.45 0.73 10.57
CA ASN A 85 1.20 0.29 9.40
C ASN A 85 0.29 -0.41 8.37
N CYS A 86 -0.80 -1.03 8.84
CA CYS A 86 -1.79 -1.69 8.02
C CYS A 86 -2.72 -0.70 7.28
N LEU A 87 -3.02 0.47 7.84
CA LEU A 87 -3.83 1.53 7.19
C LEU A 87 -3.20 2.02 5.87
N GLY A 88 -1.88 1.84 5.72
CA GLY A 88 -1.18 2.27 4.52
C GLY A 88 -1.08 3.80 4.39
N TRP A 89 -1.06 4.51 5.52
CA TRP A 89 -0.68 5.93 5.53
C TRP A 89 0.71 6.16 4.92
N GLN A 90 1.63 5.19 5.09
CA GLN A 90 2.96 5.21 4.48
C GLN A 90 2.88 5.16 2.94
N SER A 91 2.03 4.30 2.37
CA SER A 91 1.86 4.22 0.92
C SER A 91 1.18 5.47 0.38
N LEU A 92 0.25 6.07 1.14
CA LEU A 92 -0.31 7.37 0.81
C LEU A 92 0.75 8.48 0.81
N LEU A 93 1.62 8.52 1.82
CA LEU A 93 2.71 9.51 1.87
C LEU A 93 3.67 9.34 0.69
N PHE A 94 4.10 8.11 0.40
CA PHE A 94 4.96 7.84 -0.74
C PHE A 94 4.28 8.19 -2.06
N LEU A 95 2.98 7.93 -2.20
CA LEU A 95 2.20 8.38 -3.35
C LEU A 95 2.28 9.92 -3.48
N LEU A 96 1.98 10.67 -2.42
CA LEU A 96 1.99 12.13 -2.44
C LEU A 96 3.36 12.72 -2.82
N VAL A 97 4.43 12.18 -2.23
CA VAL A 97 5.81 12.58 -2.57
C VAL A 97 6.13 12.20 -4.02
N SER A 98 5.68 11.04 -4.48
CA SER A 98 5.92 10.64 -5.87
C SER A 98 5.15 11.53 -6.85
N LEU A 99 3.90 11.93 -6.53
CA LEU A 99 3.07 12.80 -7.36
C LEU A 99 3.71 14.19 -7.48
N SER A 100 4.25 14.74 -6.39
CA SER A 100 4.90 16.05 -6.42
C SER A 100 6.19 16.05 -7.24
N ALA A 101 6.87 14.90 -7.38
CA ALA A 101 8.04 14.73 -8.24
C ALA A 101 7.64 14.42 -9.70
N GLY A 102 6.73 13.48 -9.92
CA GLY A 102 6.41 12.98 -11.26
C GLY A 102 5.51 13.89 -12.09
N LEU A 103 4.73 14.79 -11.46
CA LEU A 103 3.85 15.73 -12.17
C LEU A 103 4.49 17.10 -12.46
N GLN A 104 5.81 17.25 -12.24
CA GLN A 104 6.54 18.51 -12.48
C GLN A 104 6.63 18.90 -13.96
N GLY A 105 6.32 17.98 -14.89
CA GLY A 105 6.31 18.27 -16.33
C GLY A 105 5.15 19.16 -16.80
N SER A 106 5.28 19.66 -18.03
CA SER A 106 4.25 20.44 -18.74
C SER A 106 3.15 19.52 -19.30
N PHE A 107 2.38 18.89 -18.41
CA PHE A 107 1.24 18.04 -18.77
C PHE A 107 -0.08 18.80 -18.70
N LYS A 108 -1.09 18.33 -19.45
CA LYS A 108 -2.47 18.85 -19.38
C LYS A 108 -3.07 18.64 -17.98
N LEU A 109 -3.85 19.62 -17.50
CA LEU A 109 -4.44 19.56 -16.17
C LEU A 109 -5.44 18.40 -16.01
N SER A 110 -6.19 18.07 -17.07
CA SER A 110 -7.09 16.92 -17.10
C SER A 110 -6.36 15.62 -16.83
N SER A 111 -5.28 15.34 -17.57
CA SER A 111 -4.46 14.14 -17.39
C SER A 111 -3.79 14.10 -16.02
N LYS A 112 -3.36 15.25 -15.46
CA LYS A 112 -2.82 15.30 -14.09
C LYS A 112 -3.87 14.88 -13.06
N LEU A 113 -5.12 15.34 -13.20
CA LEU A 113 -6.21 14.97 -12.30
C LEU A 113 -6.54 13.48 -12.40
N GLU A 114 -6.58 12.92 -13.61
CA GLU A 114 -6.79 11.49 -13.81
C GLU A 114 -5.71 10.64 -13.13
N VAL A 115 -4.44 11.02 -13.29
CA VAL A 115 -3.31 10.35 -12.62
C VAL A 115 -3.45 10.41 -11.09
N VAL A 116 -3.83 11.57 -10.54
CA VAL A 116 -4.03 11.72 -9.09
C VAL A 116 -5.18 10.83 -8.62
N THR A 117 -6.31 10.80 -9.34
CA THR A 117 -7.46 9.95 -9.00
C THR A 117 -7.13 8.47 -9.06
N ILE A 118 -6.46 8.02 -10.13
CA ILE A 118 -5.98 6.63 -10.27
C ILE A 118 -5.01 6.28 -9.14
N GLY A 119 -4.08 7.19 -8.81
CA GLY A 119 -3.11 7.01 -7.74
C GLY A 119 -3.78 6.81 -6.38
N ILE A 120 -4.72 7.68 -6.01
CA ILE A 120 -5.42 7.62 -4.72
C ILE A 120 -6.29 6.36 -4.63
N LEU A 121 -7.14 6.12 -5.62
CA LEU A 121 -8.05 4.96 -5.62
C LEU A 121 -7.29 3.64 -5.70
N GLY A 122 -6.27 3.57 -6.55
CA GLY A 122 -5.44 2.38 -6.68
C GLY A 122 -4.66 2.10 -5.40
N THR A 123 -4.08 3.12 -4.76
CA THR A 123 -3.38 2.96 -3.47
C THR A 123 -4.34 2.47 -2.38
N PHE A 124 -5.55 3.01 -2.32
CA PHE A 124 -6.59 2.54 -1.41
C PHE A 124 -6.90 1.04 -1.63
N TRP A 125 -7.19 0.63 -2.86
CA TRP A 125 -7.50 -0.78 -3.14
C TRP A 125 -6.32 -1.72 -2.91
N VAL A 126 -5.11 -1.33 -3.28
CA VAL A 126 -3.90 -2.11 -2.99
C VAL A 126 -3.70 -2.28 -1.49
N ASN A 127 -3.94 -1.24 -0.70
CA ASN A 127 -3.88 -1.34 0.77
C ASN A 127 -4.94 -2.29 1.32
N ILE A 128 -6.19 -2.21 0.84
CA ILE A 128 -7.26 -3.11 1.27
C ILE A 128 -6.93 -4.57 0.93
N LEU A 129 -6.53 -4.86 -0.32
CA LEU A 129 -6.14 -6.20 -0.74
C LEU A 129 -4.93 -6.73 0.03
N ARG A 130 -3.98 -5.85 0.34
CA ARG A 130 -2.85 -6.17 1.21
C ARG A 130 -3.32 -6.59 2.60
N ILE A 131 -4.22 -5.83 3.24
CA ILE A 131 -4.75 -6.19 4.57
C ILE A 131 -5.48 -7.54 4.50
N VAL A 132 -6.30 -7.78 3.46
CA VAL A 132 -6.96 -9.09 3.26
C VAL A 132 -5.92 -10.20 3.19
N PHE A 133 -4.92 -10.08 2.33
CA PHE A 133 -3.89 -11.10 2.13
C PHE A 133 -3.10 -11.38 3.42
N ILE A 134 -2.64 -10.33 4.08
CA ILE A 134 -1.95 -10.37 5.37
C ILE A 134 -2.84 -11.03 6.43
N SER A 135 -4.15 -10.71 6.48
CA SER A 135 -5.07 -11.28 7.47
C SER A 135 -5.30 -12.78 7.27
N ILE A 136 -5.37 -13.23 6.00
CA ILE A 136 -5.45 -14.65 5.68
C ILE A 136 -4.18 -15.36 6.17
N LEU A 137 -3.01 -14.83 5.83
CA LEU A 137 -1.74 -15.42 6.26
C LEU A 137 -1.58 -15.45 7.78
N GLY A 138 -1.96 -14.37 8.48
CA GLY A 138 -1.90 -14.32 9.93
C GLY A 138 -2.82 -15.32 10.63
N GLY A 139 -3.99 -15.61 10.03
CA GLY A 139 -4.92 -16.60 10.56
C GLY A 139 -4.44 -18.04 10.41
N TYR A 140 -3.86 -18.40 9.26
CA TYR A 140 -3.46 -19.78 8.96
C TYR A 140 -1.98 -20.09 9.24
N PHE A 141 -1.09 -19.09 9.22
CA PHE A 141 0.36 -19.25 9.35
C PHE A 141 1.00 -18.28 10.38
N PRO A 142 0.53 -18.25 11.64
CA PRO A 142 0.88 -17.21 12.62
C PRO A 142 2.39 -17.13 12.95
N SER A 143 3.12 -18.26 12.95
CA SER A 143 4.53 -18.33 13.35
C SER A 143 5.52 -17.71 12.36
N VAL A 144 5.25 -17.82 11.06
CA VAL A 144 6.09 -17.25 9.98
C VAL A 144 5.69 -15.80 9.68
N PHE A 145 4.39 -15.52 9.85
CA PHE A 145 3.79 -14.24 9.53
C PHE A 145 4.28 -13.09 10.43
N ALA A 146 4.44 -13.34 11.72
CA ALA A 146 4.82 -12.31 12.70
C ALA A 146 6.22 -11.71 12.49
N VAL A 147 7.14 -12.43 11.83
CA VAL A 147 8.56 -12.03 11.76
C VAL A 147 8.97 -11.46 10.40
N VAL A 148 8.43 -11.99 9.29
CA VAL A 148 8.94 -11.65 7.93
C VAL A 148 7.92 -10.90 7.10
N PHE A 149 6.64 -11.22 7.22
CA PHE A 149 5.63 -10.70 6.29
C PHE A 149 5.01 -9.40 6.76
N HIS A 150 4.79 -9.20 8.05
CA HIS A 150 4.03 -8.04 8.52
C HIS A 150 4.66 -6.69 8.12
N ASP A 151 5.99 -6.53 8.25
CA ASP A 151 6.65 -5.23 8.05
C ASP A 151 7.30 -5.08 6.65
N TYR A 152 7.89 -6.15 6.09
CA TYR A 152 8.55 -6.08 4.78
C TYR A 152 7.57 -6.16 3.60
N PHE A 153 6.48 -6.92 3.73
CA PHE A 153 5.51 -7.11 2.64
C PHE A 153 4.81 -5.79 2.30
N ALA A 154 4.47 -4.98 3.31
CA ALA A 154 3.86 -3.69 3.11
C ALA A 154 4.72 -2.75 2.24
N THR A 155 6.02 -2.71 2.52
CA THR A 155 6.98 -1.88 1.78
C THR A 155 7.20 -2.42 0.37
N LEU A 156 7.33 -3.74 0.20
CA LEU A 156 7.49 -4.37 -1.10
C LEU A 156 6.28 -4.11 -2.02
N VAL A 157 5.07 -4.36 -1.53
CA VAL A 157 3.83 -4.14 -2.28
C VAL A 157 3.69 -2.67 -2.69
N THR A 158 4.03 -1.74 -1.79
CA THR A 158 4.00 -0.31 -2.09
C THR A 158 4.98 0.08 -3.18
N ALA A 159 6.22 -0.42 -3.12
CA ALA A 159 7.24 -0.15 -4.14
C ALA A 159 6.83 -0.68 -5.51
N VAL A 160 6.33 -1.93 -5.57
CA VAL A 160 5.82 -2.53 -6.81
C VAL A 160 4.62 -1.76 -7.35
N TRP A 161 3.69 -1.37 -6.48
CA TRP A 161 2.53 -0.57 -6.85
C TRP A 161 2.93 0.77 -7.46
N LEU A 162 3.81 1.54 -6.80
CA LEU A 162 4.25 2.84 -7.31
C LEU A 162 4.98 2.70 -8.65
N PHE A 163 5.78 1.66 -8.83
CA PHE A 163 6.44 1.38 -10.10
C PHE A 163 5.42 1.14 -11.23
N ILE A 164 4.44 0.27 -10.99
CA ILE A 164 3.37 -0.04 -11.97
C ILE A 164 2.52 1.20 -12.24
N PHE A 165 2.14 1.92 -11.19
CA PHE A 165 1.35 3.15 -11.27
C PHE A 165 2.02 4.20 -12.16
N TRP A 166 3.31 4.48 -11.94
CA TRP A 166 4.04 5.45 -12.75
C TRP A 166 4.27 4.97 -14.18
N TRP A 167 4.62 3.70 -14.36
CA TRP A 167 4.75 3.13 -15.70
C TRP A 167 3.43 3.25 -16.49
N PHE A 168 2.30 2.92 -15.87
CA PHE A 168 0.98 3.06 -16.47
C PHE A 168 0.63 4.52 -16.76
N SER A 169 0.86 5.41 -15.79
CA SER A 169 0.55 6.83 -15.90
C SER A 169 1.33 7.49 -17.04
N PHE A 170 2.65 7.25 -17.13
CA PHE A 170 3.48 7.80 -18.21
C PHE A 170 3.20 7.17 -19.58
N SER A 171 2.78 5.90 -19.63
CA SER A 171 2.56 5.21 -20.90
C SER A 171 1.18 5.48 -21.51
N PHE A 172 0.16 5.73 -20.68
CA PHE A 172 -1.23 5.72 -21.12
C PHE A 172 -2.10 6.90 -20.68
N VAL A 173 -1.70 7.66 -19.65
CA VAL A 173 -2.58 8.67 -19.03
C VAL A 173 -2.05 10.09 -19.20
N LEU A 174 -0.75 10.30 -19.00
CA LEU A 174 -0.13 11.62 -19.08
C LEU A 174 -0.02 12.07 -20.53
N GLU A 175 -0.73 13.16 -20.85
CA GLU A 175 -0.59 13.88 -22.11
C GLU A 175 0.24 15.15 -21.90
N GLU A 176 1.24 15.34 -22.76
CA GLU A 176 1.99 16.59 -22.84
C GLU A 176 1.06 17.71 -23.30
N ARG A 177 1.27 18.90 -22.74
CA ARG A 177 0.56 20.10 -23.18
C ARG A 177 1.16 20.51 -24.53
N ASP A 178 0.36 20.49 -25.58
CA ASP A 178 0.77 20.96 -26.90
C ASP A 178 1.40 22.36 -26.77
N ALA A 179 2.57 22.53 -27.38
CA ALA A 179 3.25 23.82 -27.43
C ALA A 179 2.53 24.69 -28.45
N ASP A 180 1.59 25.51 -27.97
CA ASP A 180 1.10 26.69 -28.70
C ASP A 180 2.20 27.76 -28.77
#